data_AF-A0A1J5D5W0-F1
#
_entry.id   AF-A0A1J5D5W0-F1
#
_cell.length_a   1.000
_cell.length_b   1.000
_cell.length_c   1.000
_cell.angle_alpha   90.00
_cell.angle_beta   90.00
_cell.angle_gamma   90.00
#
_symmetry.space_group_name_H-M   'P 1'
#
loop_
_entity.id
_entity.type
_entity.pdbx_description
1 polymer ?
#
loop_
_entity_poly.entity_id
_entity_poly.type
_entity_poly.pdbx_seq_one_letter_code
_entity_poly.pdbx_strand_id
1 'polypeptide(L)' 'MAIAHKIRTKTGKTRKVSLTPLSAIRAFCLECVCWSSGEVKNCSDPLCPLYSFRSGKNPSRAGIGGKIKGNLS' A
#
# COMPACT_ATOMS: atom_id res chain seq x y z
N MET A 1 -2.10 6.23 12.92
CA MET A 1 -0.76 6.74 13.22
C MET A 1 0.23 6.20 12.21
N ALA A 2 1.24 6.99 11.86
CA ALA A 2 2.31 6.55 10.96
C ALA A 2 3.56 6.21 11.78
N ILE A 3 4.28 5.17 11.39
CA ILE A 3 5.47 4.67 12.08
C ILE A 3 6.65 4.72 11.09
N ALA A 4 7.80 5.21 11.54
CA ALA A 4 9.00 5.20 10.72
C ALA A 4 9.58 3.78 10.66
N HIS A 5 9.72 3.23 9.46
CA HIS A 5 10.22 1.86 9.24
C HIS A 5 11.17 1.79 8.04
N LYS A 6 12.10 0.83 8.06
CA LYS A 6 13.05 0.60 6.97
C LYS A 6 12.49 -0.43 5.99
N ILE A 7 12.33 -0.07 4.73
CA ILE A 7 11.80 -0.97 3.69
C ILE A 7 12.82 -1.18 2.56
N ARG A 8 12.69 -2.28 1.84
CA ARG A 8 13.42 -2.55 0.59
C ARG A 8 12.93 -1.63 -0.54
N THR A 9 13.71 -1.52 -1.60
CA THR A 9 13.36 -0.80 -2.83
C THR A 9 13.56 -1.72 -4.04
N LYS A 10 12.98 -1.34 -5.19
CA LYS A 10 13.16 -2.04 -6.47
C LYS A 10 14.63 -2.30 -6.84
N THR A 11 15.52 -1.40 -6.43
CA THR A 11 16.97 -1.45 -6.69
C THR A 11 17.75 -2.32 -5.71
N GLY A 12 17.08 -3.06 -4.81
CA GLY A 12 17.73 -3.88 -3.77
C GLY A 12 18.29 -3.10 -2.59
N LYS A 13 18.19 -1.77 -2.60
CA LYS A 13 18.60 -0.90 -1.49
C LYS A 13 17.51 -0.84 -0.42
N THR A 14 17.83 -0.24 0.73
CA THR A 14 16.86 0.01 1.81
C THR A 14 16.72 1.50 2.08
N ARG A 15 15.52 1.94 2.47
CA ARG A 15 15.23 3.34 2.85
C ARG A 15 14.28 3.42 4.04
N LYS A 16 14.37 4.50 4.83
CA LYS A 16 13.46 4.78 5.95
C LYS A 16 12.25 5.58 5.45
N VAL A 17 11.03 5.14 5.76
CA VAL A 17 9.78 5.75 5.31
C VAL A 17 8.79 5.79 6.46
N SER A 18 7.97 6.85 6.54
CA SER A 18 6.83 6.89 7.45
C SER A 18 5.68 6.07 6.86
N LEU A 19 5.37 4.94 7.47
CA LEU A 19 4.36 3.99 7.02
C LEU A 19 3.07 4.12 7.82
N THR A 20 1.94 4.24 7.11
CA THR A 20 0.63 3.90 7.65
C THR A 20 0.34 2.43 7.36
N PRO A 21 -0.63 1.79 8.03
CA PRO A 21 -0.97 0.39 7.75
C PRO A 21 -1.24 0.12 6.25
N LEU A 22 -1.97 1.01 5.58
CA LEU A 22 -2.29 0.86 4.16
C LEU A 22 -1.07 1.07 3.25
N SER A 23 -0.18 2.02 3.57
CA SER A 23 1.04 2.21 2.77
C SER A 23 2.06 1.10 3.01
N ALA A 24 2.11 0.52 4.21
CA ALA A 24 2.93 -0.65 4.53
C ALA A 24 2.48 -1.87 3.72
N ILE A 25 1.18 -2.18 3.73
CA ILE A 25 0.62 -3.29 2.94
C ILE A 25 0.92 -3.10 1.45
N ARG A 26 0.71 -1.88 0.94
CA ARG A 26 1.00 -1.59 -0.48
C ARG A 26 2.50 -1.75 -0.82
N ALA A 27 3.40 -1.34 0.07
CA ALA A 27 4.83 -1.53 -0.11
C ALA A 27 5.20 -3.03 -0.13
N PHE A 28 4.60 -3.83 0.75
CA PHE A 28 4.78 -5.28 0.75
C PHE A 28 4.24 -5.92 -0.54
N CYS A 29 3.03 -5.54 -0.97
CA CYS A 29 2.48 -6.04 -2.23
C CYS A 29 3.40 -5.71 -3.41
N LEU A 30 3.96 -4.50 -3.47
CA LEU A 30 4.94 -4.14 -4.49
C LEU A 30 6.17 -5.05 -4.43
N GLU A 31 6.72 -5.32 -3.25
CA GLU A 31 7.85 -6.25 -3.12
C GLU A 31 7.49 -7.66 -3.59
N CYS A 32 6.32 -8.18 -3.20
CA CYS A 32 5.83 -9.51 -3.54
C CYS A 32 5.68 -9.73 -5.06
N VAL A 33 5.18 -8.73 -5.80
CA VAL A 33 5.03 -8.81 -7.27
C VAL A 33 6.23 -8.23 -8.04
N CYS A 34 7.42 -8.26 -7.45
CA CYS A 34 8.67 -7.81 -8.07
C CYS A 34 8.63 -6.33 -8.53
N TRP A 35 8.07 -5.47 -7.69
CA TRP A 35 7.98 -4.02 -7.85
C TRP A 35 7.15 -3.54 -9.05
N SER A 36 6.24 -4.38 -9.55
CA SER A 36 5.30 -4.01 -10.61
C SER A 36 3.96 -3.52 -10.05
N SER A 37 3.69 -2.22 -10.20
CA SER A 37 2.45 -1.62 -9.68
C SER A 37 1.18 -2.09 -10.40
N GLY A 38 1.31 -2.49 -11.67
CA GLY A 38 0.23 -3.11 -12.45
C GLY A 38 -0.15 -4.47 -11.89
N GLU A 39 0.86 -5.28 -11.58
CA GLU A 39 0.67 -6.63 -11.02
C GLU A 39 0.05 -6.60 -9.62
N VAL A 40 0.24 -5.53 -8.84
CA VAL A 40 -0.50 -5.39 -7.57
C VAL A 40 -2.01 -5.32 -7.81
N LYS A 41 -2.46 -4.68 -8.90
CA LYS A 41 -3.89 -4.63 -9.24
C LYS A 41 -4.37 -5.96 -9.81
N ASN A 42 -3.56 -6.55 -10.69
CA ASN A 42 -3.83 -7.80 -11.40
C ASN A 42 -3.46 -9.07 -10.60
N CYS A 43 -3.07 -8.92 -9.34
CA CYS A 43 -2.71 -10.02 -8.46
C CYS A 43 -3.80 -11.09 -8.49
N SER A 44 -3.41 -12.33 -8.77
CA SER A 44 -4.31 -13.47 -8.97
C SER A 44 -4.39 -14.40 -7.75
N ASP A 45 -3.89 -13.98 -6.59
CA ASP A 45 -3.91 -14.74 -5.34
C ASP A 45 -5.02 -14.25 -4.40
N PRO A 46 -6.26 -14.78 -4.51
CA PRO A 46 -7.38 -14.37 -3.68
C PRO A 46 -7.27 -14.88 -2.23
N LEU A 47 -6.41 -15.87 -1.96
CA LEU A 47 -6.20 -16.41 -0.61
C LEU A 47 -5.18 -15.58 0.18
N CYS A 48 -4.46 -14.66 -0.47
CA CYS A 48 -3.60 -13.73 0.19
C CYS A 48 -4.39 -12.90 1.23
N PRO A 49 -3.99 -12.88 2.51
CA PRO A 49 -4.70 -12.11 3.55
C PRO A 49 -4.67 -10.59 3.29
N LEU A 50 -3.77 -10.13 2.41
CA LEU A 50 -3.63 -8.73 2.03
C LEU A 50 -4.41 -8.37 0.74
N TYR A 51 -5.06 -9.34 0.08
CA TYR A 51 -5.69 -9.16 -1.23
C TYR A 51 -6.66 -7.98 -1.26
N SER A 52 -7.54 -7.86 -0.25
CA SER A 52 -8.54 -6.79 -0.17
C SER A 52 -7.94 -5.39 0.11
N PHE A 53 -6.69 -5.33 0.60
CA PHE A 53 -6.02 -4.10 1.01
C PHE A 53 -4.96 -3.63 -0.01
N ARG A 54 -4.61 -4.47 -1.00
CA ARG A 54 -3.52 -4.24 -1.97
C ARG A 54 -3.61 -2.93 -2.74
N SER A 55 -4.82 -2.42 -2.96
CA SER A 55 -5.07 -1.15 -3.64
C SER A 55 -4.90 0.08 -2.74
N GLY A 56 -4.42 -0.08 -1.50
CA GLY A 56 -4.27 1.01 -0.53
C GLY A 56 -5.60 1.54 -0.01
N LYS A 57 -6.66 0.72 -0.09
CA LYS A 57 -8.00 1.04 0.44
C LYS A 57 -8.33 0.03 1.53
N ASN A 58 -8.96 0.51 2.60
CA ASN A 58 -9.52 -0.38 3.61
C ASN A 58 -11.03 -0.52 3.36
N PRO A 59 -11.52 -1.71 2.96
CA PRO A 59 -12.96 -1.92 2.75
C PRO A 59 -13.78 -1.62 4.01
N SER A 60 -13.25 -1.85 5.22
CA SER A 60 -13.97 -1.54 6.46
C SER A 60 -14.11 -0.05 6.77
N ARG A 61 -13.46 0.82 5.98
CA ARG A 61 -13.57 2.27 6.08
C ARG A 61 -14.24 2.91 4.86
N ALA A 62 -14.77 2.11 3.93
CA ALA A 62 -15.51 2.62 2.78
C ALA A 62 -16.71 3.45 3.28
N GLY A 63 -16.83 4.70 2.81
CA GLY A 63 -17.91 5.62 3.20
C GLY A 63 -17.73 6.35 4.53
N ILE A 64 -16.74 5.99 5.36
CA ILE A 64 -16.53 6.61 6.68
C ILE A 64 -15.60 7.84 6.61
N GLY A 65 -14.83 7.99 5.52
CA GLY A 65 -13.78 9.02 5.38
C GLY A 65 -14.03 10.07 4.29
N GLY A 66 -15.15 10.79 4.37
CA GLY A 66 -15.49 11.85 3.42
C GLY A 66 -15.25 13.27 3.93
N LYS A 67 -14.00 13.71 4.11
CA LYS A 67 -13.58 15.13 4.00
C LYS A 67 -12.08 15.25 3.72
N ILE A 68 -11.72 15.50 2.47
CA ILE A 68 -10.55 16.32 2.13
C ILE A 68 -11.08 17.41 1.19
N LYS A 69 -11.49 18.54 1.75
CA LYS A 69 -11.73 19.77 0.98
C LYS A 69 -10.37 20.40 0.68
N GLY A 70 -10.08 20.63 -0.62
CA GLY A 70 -9.13 21.62 -1.16
C GLY A 70 -7.65 21.40 -0.80
N ASN A 71 -6.66 21.61 -1.65
CA ASN A 71 -6.59 22.27 -2.94
C ASN A 71 -5.34 21.68 -3.64
N LEU A 72 -5.47 21.19 -4.87
CA LEU A 72 -4.32 20.92 -5.75
C LEU A 72 -4.61 21.59 -7.09
N SER A 73 -4.37 22.90 -7.12
CA SER A 73 -3.94 23.73 -8.26
C SER A 73 -3.57 25.09 -7.69
#